data_AF-A0AA42PG45-F1
#
_entry.id   AF-A0AA42PG45-F1
#
_cell.length_a   1.000
_cell.length_b   1.000
_cell.length_c   1.000
_cell.angle_alpha   90.00
_cell.angle_beta   90.00
_cell.angle_gamma   90.00
#
_symmetry.space_group_name_H-M   'P 1'
#
loop_
_entity.id
_entity.type
_entity.pdbx_description
1 polymer ?
#
loop_
_entity_poly.entity_id
_entity_poly.type
_entity_poly.pdbx_seq_one_letter_code
_entity_poly.pdbx_strand_id
1 'polypeptide(L)'
;MSSSQTMIPQQACEKLLLEGRQYNIEHHILPSENAVADRLLARGVELKDAYDELHEKLHSHPPALQVFLGLVLSTAAFWNPQKMQEARAARSDLSNVNRQIARKADELAALLEQRSDLHDTSGFSSETHYHVGEVIEAASRDNYLFQSYVQEKLDALRGQFDLKYWPSLSDFMRELASDAEKAEMAATDPLTAAATAATRPSNADFFKALFASIEENSAENHGQLPRGFKLTDRTLASLANCALDLSPHELLDEAYVKRLRQRERNGTE
;
A
#
# COMPACT_ATOMS: atom_id res chain seq x y z
N MET A 1 34.49 9.61 37.97
CA MET A 1 33.29 8.77 38.19
C MET A 1 32.10 9.67 37.92
N SER A 2 31.59 9.69 36.68
CA SER A 2 30.40 10.49 36.36
C SER A 2 29.17 9.70 36.74
N SER A 3 28.35 10.31 37.58
CA SER A 3 27.04 9.82 37.98
C SER A 3 26.16 9.66 36.75
N SER A 4 25.88 8.41 36.36
CA SER A 4 24.84 8.10 35.38
C SER A 4 23.51 8.57 35.95
N GLN A 5 23.02 9.74 35.52
CA GLN A 5 21.65 10.15 35.80
C GLN A 5 20.75 9.11 35.13
N THR A 6 20.05 8.31 35.91
CA THR A 6 18.99 7.43 35.44
C THR A 6 17.92 8.32 34.80
N MET A 7 17.90 8.40 33.47
CA MET A 7 16.82 9.09 32.77
C MET A 7 15.49 8.42 33.15
N ILE A 8 14.48 9.23 33.45
CA ILE A 8 13.12 8.72 33.69
C ILE A 8 12.65 8.12 32.36
N PRO A 9 12.06 6.90 32.34
CA PRO A 9 11.63 6.21 31.11
C PRO A 9 10.84 7.10 30.14
N GLN A 10 9.89 7.88 30.67
CA GLN A 10 9.14 8.87 29.90
C GLN A 10 10.04 9.87 29.17
N GLN A 11 11.03 10.45 29.86
CA GLN A 11 11.96 11.42 29.27
C GLN A 11 12.83 10.78 28.18
N ALA A 12 13.21 9.52 28.33
CA ALA A 12 13.98 8.80 27.31
C ALA A 12 13.16 8.63 26.02
N CYS A 13 11.91 8.20 26.13
CA CYS A 13 11.00 8.06 24.99
C CYS A 13 10.67 9.41 24.34
N GLU A 14 10.29 10.41 25.12
CA GLU A 14 9.94 11.75 24.61
C GLU A 14 11.14 12.44 23.96
N LYS A 15 12.35 12.24 24.49
CA LYS A 15 13.58 12.75 23.86
C LYS A 15 13.77 12.17 22.45
N LEU A 16 13.58 10.86 22.27
CA LEU A 16 13.68 10.23 20.95
C LEU A 16 12.63 10.76 19.97
N LEU A 17 11.40 10.99 20.45
CA LEU A 17 10.33 11.60 19.64
C LEU A 17 10.70 13.03 19.21
N LEU A 18 11.24 13.83 20.12
CA LEU A 18 11.68 15.20 19.84
C LEU A 18 12.85 15.24 18.84
N GLU A 19 13.85 14.38 19.03
CA GLU A 19 15.02 14.28 18.14
C GLU A 19 14.59 13.83 16.73
N GLY A 20 13.75 12.80 16.62
CA GLY A 20 13.21 12.34 15.33
C GLY A 20 12.38 13.40 14.63
N ARG A 21 11.50 14.10 15.37
CA ARG A 21 10.71 15.22 14.85
C ARG A 21 11.59 16.36 14.33
N GLN A 22 12.62 16.74 15.08
CA GLN A 22 13.54 17.80 14.70
C GLN A 22 14.28 17.44 13.41
N TYR A 23 14.79 16.21 13.32
CA TYR A 23 15.42 15.67 12.12
C TYR A 23 14.49 15.76 10.90
N ASN A 24 13.23 15.34 11.04
CA ASN A 24 12.24 15.37 9.97
C ASN A 24 11.93 16.81 9.51
N ILE A 25 11.85 17.77 10.43
CA ILE A 25 11.63 19.19 10.12
C ILE A 25 12.81 19.77 9.35
N GLU A 26 14.04 19.52 9.81
CA GLU A 26 15.27 20.00 9.17
C GLU A 26 15.44 19.47 7.74
N HIS A 27 15.00 18.24 7.49
CA HIS A 27 15.11 17.58 6.19
C HIS A 27 13.86 17.75 5.32
N HIS A 28 12.81 18.41 5.82
CA HIS A 28 11.52 18.57 5.14
C HIS A 28 10.86 17.25 4.71
N ILE A 29 10.92 16.24 5.59
CA ILE A 29 10.35 14.90 5.34
C ILE A 29 9.31 14.53 6.40
N LEU A 30 8.49 13.53 6.08
CA LEU A 30 7.59 12.82 7.00
C LEU A 30 6.72 13.74 7.90
N PRO A 31 6.03 14.76 7.35
CA PRO A 31 5.18 15.65 8.15
C PRO A 31 4.05 14.91 8.87
N SER A 32 3.55 13.80 8.30
CA SER A 32 2.54 12.95 8.92
C SER A 32 3.04 12.26 10.18
N GLU A 33 4.30 11.79 10.21
CA GLU A 33 4.89 11.20 11.41
C GLU A 33 5.12 12.25 12.49
N ASN A 34 5.52 13.47 12.10
CA ASN A 34 5.66 14.59 13.04
C ASN A 34 4.32 14.91 13.74
N ALA A 35 3.20 14.87 13.01
CA ALA A 35 1.88 15.07 13.59
C ALA A 35 1.52 13.97 14.61
N VAL A 36 1.94 12.72 14.37
CA VAL A 36 1.77 11.63 15.35
C VAL A 36 2.68 11.86 16.57
N ALA A 37 3.94 12.23 16.35
CA ALA A 37 4.87 12.52 17.44
C ALA A 37 4.35 13.66 18.35
N ASP A 38 3.80 14.72 17.75
CA ASP A 38 3.18 15.83 18.48
C ASP A 38 2.01 15.36 19.38
N ARG A 39 1.18 14.43 18.90
CA ARG A 39 0.10 13.82 19.71
C ARG A 39 0.64 13.01 20.88
N LEU A 40 1.64 12.16 20.63
CA LEU A 40 2.26 11.34 21.68
C LEU A 40 2.93 12.21 22.76
N LEU A 41 3.61 13.29 22.36
CA LEU A 41 4.21 14.27 23.27
C LEU A 41 3.14 15.02 24.08
N ALA A 42 2.05 15.47 23.44
CA ALA A 42 0.97 16.17 24.12
C ALA A 42 0.21 15.29 25.13
N ARG A 43 0.11 13.99 24.86
CA ARG A 43 -0.58 12.99 25.70
C ARG A 43 0.39 12.14 26.54
N GLY A 44 1.61 12.62 26.78
CA GLY A 44 2.67 11.86 27.48
C GLY A 44 2.26 11.32 28.87
N VAL A 45 1.35 12.01 29.58
CA VAL A 45 0.81 11.57 30.87
C VAL A 45 0.07 10.24 30.76
N GLU A 46 -0.71 10.04 29.68
CA GLU A 46 -1.45 8.79 29.42
C GLU A 46 -0.53 7.63 29.02
N LEU A 47 0.67 7.97 28.56
CA LEU A 47 1.68 7.02 28.06
C LEU A 47 2.72 6.64 29.11
N LYS A 48 2.62 7.15 30.35
CA LYS A 48 3.63 6.90 31.40
C LYS A 48 3.92 5.41 31.59
N ASP A 49 2.90 4.60 31.87
CA ASP A 49 3.05 3.15 32.08
C ASP A 49 3.54 2.43 30.81
N ALA A 50 3.12 2.92 29.63
CA ALA A 50 3.56 2.38 28.35
C ALA A 50 5.05 2.66 28.09
N TYR A 51 5.52 3.87 28.41
CA TYR A 51 6.93 4.25 28.31
C TYR A 51 7.78 3.53 29.35
N ASP A 52 7.26 3.29 30.56
CA ASP A 52 7.95 2.47 31.56
C ASP A 52 8.19 1.04 31.03
N GLU A 53 7.16 0.38 30.48
CA GLU A 53 7.31 -0.97 29.89
C GLU A 53 8.25 -0.98 28.67
N LEU A 54 8.13 0.01 27.78
CA LEU A 54 8.99 0.13 26.60
C LEU A 54 10.45 0.30 27.00
N HIS A 55 10.72 1.22 27.92
CA HIS A 55 12.06 1.45 28.41
C HIS A 55 12.60 0.20 29.09
N GLU A 56 11.86 -0.43 30.02
CA GLU A 56 12.27 -1.67 30.69
C GLU A 56 12.73 -2.74 29.70
N LYS A 57 11.98 -2.93 28.60
CA LYS A 57 12.24 -4.00 27.62
C LYS A 57 13.29 -3.65 26.57
N LEU A 58 13.46 -2.37 26.23
CA LEU A 58 14.25 -1.96 25.06
C LEU A 58 15.50 -1.14 25.41
N HIS A 59 15.62 -0.55 26.60
CA HIS A 59 16.75 0.34 26.95
C HIS A 59 18.12 -0.34 26.84
N SER A 60 18.18 -1.66 27.05
CA SER A 60 19.40 -2.46 26.95
C SER A 60 19.89 -2.67 25.51
N HIS A 61 19.04 -2.35 24.53
CA HIS A 61 19.32 -2.45 23.10
C HIS A 61 19.15 -1.06 22.48
N PRO A 62 20.21 -0.23 22.47
CA PRO A 62 20.09 1.21 22.22
C PRO A 62 19.23 1.62 21.01
N PRO A 63 19.29 0.96 19.84
CA PRO A 63 18.47 1.39 18.72
C PRO A 63 17.04 0.83 18.74
N ALA A 64 16.76 -0.21 19.54
CA ALA A 64 15.48 -0.91 19.51
C ALA A 64 14.31 -0.03 19.98
N LEU A 65 14.54 0.83 20.98
CA LEU A 65 13.52 1.78 21.45
C LEU A 65 13.20 2.82 20.37
N GLN A 66 14.21 3.38 19.71
CA GLN A 66 14.03 4.33 18.61
C GLN A 66 13.29 3.68 17.44
N VAL A 67 13.68 2.46 17.04
CA VAL A 67 13.02 1.70 15.99
C VAL A 67 11.55 1.49 16.33
N PHE A 68 11.24 0.98 17.53
CA PHE A 68 9.86 0.73 17.92
C PHE A 68 8.99 2.00 17.88
N LEU A 69 9.49 3.12 18.41
CA LEU A 69 8.77 4.39 18.35
C LEU A 69 8.56 4.82 16.89
N GLY A 70 9.58 4.66 16.04
CA GLY A 70 9.45 4.86 14.59
C GLY A 70 8.34 4.01 13.98
N LEU A 71 8.24 2.72 14.31
CA LEU A 71 7.15 1.86 13.82
C LEU A 71 5.77 2.39 14.23
N VAL A 72 5.61 2.84 15.48
CA VAL A 72 4.34 3.43 15.94
C VAL A 72 4.00 4.70 15.14
N LEU A 73 4.99 5.58 14.91
CA LEU A 73 4.81 6.81 14.13
C LEU A 73 4.41 6.49 12.68
N SER A 74 5.18 5.66 11.99
CA SER A 74 4.92 5.29 10.60
C SER A 74 3.57 4.55 10.46
N THR A 75 3.28 3.59 11.35
CA THR A 75 2.01 2.86 11.29
C THR A 75 0.81 3.78 11.49
N ALA A 76 0.87 4.71 12.45
CA ALA A 76 -0.22 5.65 12.67
C ALA A 76 -0.33 6.71 11.56
N ALA A 77 0.80 7.12 10.96
CA ALA A 77 0.82 8.08 9.88
C ALA A 77 0.19 7.53 8.59
N PHE A 78 0.51 6.28 8.22
CA PHE A 78 0.17 5.72 6.91
C PHE A 78 -0.92 4.64 6.94
N TRP A 79 -1.14 3.96 8.08
CA TRP A 79 -2.15 2.90 8.25
C TRP A 79 -3.20 3.23 9.32
N ASN A 80 -3.52 4.52 9.50
CA ASN A 80 -4.68 4.94 10.29
C ASN A 80 -6.02 4.62 9.60
N PRO A 81 -7.15 4.62 10.34
CA PRO A 81 -8.45 4.26 9.79
C PRO A 81 -8.86 5.02 8.52
N GLN A 82 -8.55 6.32 8.44
CA GLN A 82 -8.87 7.14 7.28
C GLN A 82 -8.05 6.68 6.06
N LYS A 83 -6.73 6.53 6.19
CA LYS A 83 -5.86 6.06 5.11
C LYS A 83 -6.24 4.67 4.63
N MET A 84 -6.66 3.80 5.56
CA MET A 84 -7.11 2.45 5.23
C MET A 84 -8.48 2.42 4.55
N GLN A 85 -9.33 3.42 4.80
CA GLN A 85 -10.56 3.60 4.04
C GLN A 85 -10.26 4.10 2.62
N GLU A 86 -9.37 5.08 2.47
CA GLU A 86 -8.91 5.60 1.17
C GLU A 86 -8.29 4.49 0.31
N ALA A 87 -7.39 3.67 0.88
CA ALA A 87 -6.75 2.56 0.17
C ALA A 87 -7.77 1.51 -0.31
N ARG A 88 -8.79 1.19 0.50
CA ARG A 88 -9.86 0.27 0.09
C ARG A 88 -10.75 0.85 -0.99
N ALA A 89 -11.09 2.14 -0.90
CA ALA A 89 -11.84 2.83 -1.94
C ALA A 89 -11.06 2.79 -3.27
N ALA A 90 -9.77 3.13 -3.25
CA ALA A 90 -8.90 3.04 -4.43
C ALA A 90 -8.83 1.61 -5.01
N ARG A 91 -8.72 0.58 -4.17
CA ARG A 91 -8.79 -0.83 -4.63
C ARG A 91 -10.12 -1.17 -5.29
N SER A 92 -11.24 -0.72 -4.70
CA SER A 92 -12.57 -0.92 -5.27
C SER A 92 -12.74 -0.18 -6.60
N ASP A 93 -12.24 1.05 -6.68
CA ASP A 93 -12.29 1.88 -7.88
C ASP A 93 -11.46 1.24 -9.00
N LEU A 94 -10.26 0.76 -8.70
CA LEU A 94 -9.41 0.06 -9.68
C LEU A 94 -10.08 -1.23 -10.19
N SER A 95 -10.69 -2.03 -9.30
CA SER A 95 -11.47 -3.21 -9.70
C SER A 95 -12.66 -2.83 -10.61
N ASN A 96 -13.34 -1.72 -10.29
CA ASN A 96 -14.43 -1.22 -11.12
C ASN A 96 -13.93 -0.70 -12.49
N VAL A 97 -12.77 -0.04 -12.53
CA VAL A 97 -12.12 0.39 -13.77
C VAL A 97 -11.80 -0.84 -14.63
N ASN A 98 -11.17 -1.87 -14.08
CA ASN A 98 -10.86 -3.11 -14.81
C ASN A 98 -12.13 -3.79 -15.36
N ARG A 99 -13.21 -3.86 -14.58
CA ARG A 99 -14.50 -4.38 -15.05
C ARG A 99 -15.06 -3.56 -16.21
N GLN A 100 -14.94 -2.23 -16.16
CA GLN A 100 -15.38 -1.36 -17.23
C GLN A 100 -14.51 -1.51 -18.49
N ILE A 101 -13.19 -1.65 -18.34
CA ILE A 101 -12.27 -1.94 -19.44
C ILE A 101 -12.68 -3.26 -20.09
N ALA A 102 -12.85 -4.33 -19.31
CA ALA A 102 -13.24 -5.64 -19.81
C ALA A 102 -14.52 -5.58 -20.66
N ARG A 103 -15.59 -5.00 -20.11
CA ARG A 103 -16.86 -4.86 -20.80
C ARG A 103 -16.75 -4.02 -22.08
N LYS A 104 -16.09 -2.86 -22.02
CA LYS A 104 -16.02 -1.94 -23.17
C LYS A 104 -15.14 -2.49 -24.28
N ALA A 105 -14.05 -3.16 -23.92
CA ALA A 105 -13.17 -3.81 -24.89
C ALA A 105 -13.91 -4.96 -25.61
N ASP A 106 -14.71 -5.75 -24.88
CA ASP A 106 -15.53 -6.81 -25.49
C ASP A 106 -16.65 -6.25 -26.39
N GLU A 107 -17.37 -5.21 -25.94
CA GLU A 107 -18.36 -4.50 -26.77
C GLU A 107 -17.72 -3.93 -28.06
N LEU A 108 -16.52 -3.35 -27.96
CA LEU A 108 -15.78 -2.84 -29.11
C LEU A 108 -15.27 -3.96 -30.02
N ALA A 109 -14.82 -5.09 -29.46
CA ALA A 109 -14.40 -6.25 -30.24
C ALA A 109 -15.54 -6.76 -31.13
N ALA A 110 -16.75 -6.88 -30.59
CA ALA A 110 -17.93 -7.28 -31.34
C ALA A 110 -18.26 -6.31 -32.48
N LEU A 111 -18.14 -4.99 -32.24
CA LEU A 111 -18.35 -3.98 -33.28
C LEU A 111 -17.27 -4.02 -34.37
N LEU A 112 -16.01 -4.29 -34.00
CA LEU A 112 -14.90 -4.43 -34.95
C LEU A 112 -15.07 -5.66 -35.84
N GLU A 113 -15.53 -6.78 -35.26
CA GLU A 113 -15.86 -8.00 -36.00
C GLU A 113 -17.02 -7.76 -36.96
N GLN A 114 -18.12 -7.17 -36.47
CA GLN A 114 -19.26 -6.80 -37.32
C GLN A 114 -18.85 -5.85 -38.46
N ARG A 115 -17.96 -4.89 -38.20
CA ARG A 115 -17.44 -4.00 -39.25
C ARG A 115 -16.63 -4.77 -40.29
N SER A 116 -15.81 -5.73 -39.86
CA SER A 116 -15.04 -6.59 -40.78
C SER A 116 -15.98 -7.39 -41.67
N ASP A 117 -17.01 -8.03 -41.10
CA ASP A 117 -17.99 -8.80 -41.86
C ASP A 117 -18.71 -7.94 -42.90
N LEU A 118 -19.07 -6.70 -42.54
CA LEU A 118 -19.69 -5.76 -43.47
C LEU A 118 -18.73 -5.33 -44.59
N HIS A 119 -17.45 -5.11 -44.31
CA HIS A 119 -16.47 -4.82 -45.37
C HIS A 119 -16.38 -5.97 -46.38
N ASP A 120 -16.44 -7.21 -45.91
CA ASP A 120 -16.30 -8.40 -46.75
C ASP A 120 -17.58 -8.73 -47.54
N THR A 121 -18.75 -8.37 -47.03
CA THR A 121 -20.04 -8.87 -47.57
C THR A 121 -20.96 -7.79 -48.15
N SER A 122 -20.85 -6.53 -47.72
CA SER A 122 -21.84 -5.50 -48.07
C SER A 122 -21.56 -4.78 -49.39
N GLY A 123 -20.36 -4.95 -49.96
CA GLY A 123 -19.89 -4.16 -51.11
C GLY A 123 -19.51 -2.72 -50.77
N PHE A 124 -19.54 -2.34 -49.49
CA PHE A 124 -19.05 -1.05 -48.98
C PHE A 124 -17.76 -1.24 -48.18
N SER A 125 -16.81 -0.33 -48.39
CA SER A 125 -15.59 -0.21 -47.59
C SER A 125 -15.59 1.09 -46.79
N SER A 126 -14.89 1.11 -45.65
CA SER A 126 -14.59 2.35 -44.93
C SER A 126 -13.08 2.55 -44.80
N GLU A 127 -12.62 3.81 -44.84
CA GLU A 127 -11.20 4.19 -44.67
C GLU A 127 -10.80 4.12 -43.18
N THR A 128 -10.77 2.91 -42.64
CA THR A 128 -10.40 2.65 -41.25
C THR A 128 -9.23 1.68 -41.18
N HIS A 129 -8.48 1.72 -40.07
CA HIS A 129 -7.43 0.74 -39.83
C HIS A 129 -8.01 -0.67 -39.77
N TYR A 130 -7.36 -1.60 -40.46
CA TYR A 130 -7.70 -3.03 -40.48
C TYR A 130 -6.54 -3.91 -39.99
N HIS A 131 -5.32 -3.34 -39.88
CA HIS A 131 -4.12 -4.05 -39.40
C HIS A 131 -3.61 -3.44 -38.08
N VAL A 132 -3.34 -4.28 -37.07
CA VAL A 132 -2.86 -3.84 -35.74
C VAL A 132 -1.57 -3.00 -35.81
N GLY A 133 -0.63 -3.38 -36.67
CA GLY A 133 0.59 -2.61 -36.94
C GLY A 133 0.35 -1.17 -37.45
N GLU A 134 -0.68 -0.93 -38.26
CA GLU A 134 -1.03 0.45 -38.67
C GLU A 134 -1.53 1.26 -37.47
N VAL A 135 -2.28 0.64 -36.56
CA VAL A 135 -2.72 1.28 -35.33
C VAL A 135 -1.53 1.63 -34.43
N ILE A 136 -0.57 0.72 -34.28
CA ILE A 136 0.66 0.95 -33.50
C ILE A 136 1.46 2.12 -34.07
N GLU A 137 1.68 2.13 -35.39
CA GLU A 137 2.40 3.19 -36.09
C GLU A 137 1.68 4.54 -35.93
N ALA A 138 0.37 4.55 -36.18
CA ALA A 138 -0.47 5.74 -36.07
C ALA A 138 -0.52 6.30 -34.63
N ALA A 139 -0.59 5.44 -33.61
CA ALA A 139 -0.60 5.84 -32.20
C ALA A 139 0.78 6.31 -31.71
N SER A 140 1.86 5.87 -32.36
CA SER A 140 3.23 6.21 -32.00
C SER A 140 3.78 7.43 -32.76
N ARG A 141 2.91 8.18 -33.45
CA ARG A 141 3.28 9.33 -34.28
C ARG A 141 4.06 10.41 -33.56
N ASP A 142 3.90 10.57 -32.25
CA ASP A 142 4.64 11.57 -31.46
C ASP A 142 5.78 10.95 -30.62
N ASN A 143 6.05 9.65 -30.78
CA ASN A 143 7.10 8.95 -30.05
C ASN A 143 8.39 8.90 -30.89
N TYR A 144 9.32 9.82 -30.61
CA TYR A 144 10.60 9.92 -31.34
C TYR A 144 11.44 8.64 -31.29
N LEU A 145 11.42 7.91 -30.17
CA LEU A 145 12.15 6.64 -30.06
C LEU A 145 11.53 5.56 -30.94
N PHE A 146 10.20 5.52 -31.04
CA PHE A 146 9.52 4.63 -31.96
C PHE A 146 9.89 4.94 -33.41
N GLN A 147 9.77 6.21 -33.82
CA GLN A 147 10.10 6.63 -35.20
C GLN A 147 11.54 6.30 -35.58
N SER A 148 12.49 6.58 -34.68
CA SER A 148 13.92 6.46 -34.98
C SER A 148 14.43 5.01 -34.95
N TYR A 149 13.84 4.14 -34.13
CA TYR A 149 14.41 2.82 -33.85
C TYR A 149 13.50 1.62 -34.17
N VAL A 150 12.18 1.84 -34.22
CA VAL A 150 11.18 0.76 -34.29
C VAL A 150 10.39 0.79 -35.60
N GLN A 151 9.99 1.97 -36.08
CA GLN A 151 9.07 2.12 -37.20
C GLN A 151 9.50 1.35 -38.44
N GLU A 152 10.70 1.60 -38.97
CA GLU A 152 11.20 0.93 -40.18
C GLU A 152 11.21 -0.60 -40.05
N LYS A 153 11.53 -1.13 -38.86
CA LYS A 153 11.55 -2.57 -38.59
C LYS A 153 10.16 -3.15 -38.52
N LEU A 154 9.21 -2.44 -37.90
CA LEU A 154 7.82 -2.86 -37.83
C LEU A 154 7.19 -2.84 -39.23
N ASP A 155 7.48 -1.82 -40.04
CA ASP A 155 7.03 -1.72 -41.42
C ASP A 155 7.57 -2.86 -42.28
N ALA A 156 8.87 -3.17 -42.16
CA ALA A 156 9.46 -4.30 -42.84
C ALA A 156 8.82 -5.63 -42.43
N LEU A 157 8.50 -5.81 -41.15
CA LEU A 157 7.84 -7.01 -40.64
C LEU A 157 6.40 -7.13 -41.15
N ARG A 158 5.65 -6.02 -41.14
CA ARG A 158 4.29 -5.94 -41.71
C ARG A 158 4.29 -6.26 -43.20
N GLY A 159 5.29 -5.79 -43.94
CA GLY A 159 5.41 -6.09 -45.37
C GLY A 159 5.78 -7.54 -45.70
N GLN A 160 6.39 -8.27 -44.76
CA GLN A 160 6.83 -9.66 -44.97
C GLN A 160 5.71 -10.69 -44.76
N PHE A 161 4.75 -10.41 -43.89
CA PHE A 161 3.69 -11.34 -43.50
C PHE A 161 2.32 -10.77 -43.81
N ASP A 162 1.49 -11.54 -44.51
CA ASP A 162 0.11 -11.15 -44.80
C ASP A 162 -0.78 -11.23 -43.54
N LEU A 163 -2.00 -10.69 -43.66
CA LEU A 163 -2.92 -10.45 -42.55
C LEU A 163 -3.20 -11.70 -41.69
N LYS A 164 -3.15 -12.91 -42.26
CA LYS A 164 -3.41 -14.16 -41.53
C LYS A 164 -2.39 -14.48 -40.43
N TYR A 165 -1.23 -13.83 -40.43
CA TYR A 165 -0.20 -14.01 -39.40
C TYR A 165 -0.31 -13.01 -38.24
N TRP A 166 -1.20 -12.02 -38.37
CA TRP A 166 -1.39 -10.99 -37.37
C TRP A 166 -2.74 -11.17 -36.68
N PRO A 167 -2.87 -10.84 -35.39
CA PRO A 167 -4.17 -10.80 -34.75
C PRO A 167 -5.05 -9.74 -35.40
N SER A 168 -6.35 -10.01 -35.48
CA SER A 168 -7.31 -8.99 -35.89
C SER A 168 -7.43 -7.90 -34.80
N LEU A 169 -8.02 -6.76 -35.16
CA LEU A 169 -8.29 -5.71 -34.17
C LEU A 169 -9.30 -6.16 -33.11
N SER A 170 -10.27 -7.01 -33.47
CA SER A 170 -11.21 -7.60 -32.50
C SER A 170 -10.51 -8.56 -31.55
N ASP A 171 -9.57 -9.39 -32.04
CA ASP A 171 -8.78 -10.27 -31.17
C ASP A 171 -7.90 -9.47 -30.20
N PHE A 172 -7.30 -8.37 -30.66
CA PHE A 172 -6.53 -7.48 -29.78
C PHE A 172 -7.40 -6.86 -28.69
N MET A 173 -8.64 -6.45 -29.02
CA MET A 173 -9.59 -5.94 -28.02
C MET A 173 -10.07 -7.04 -27.06
N ARG A 174 -10.29 -8.27 -27.54
CA ARG A 174 -10.66 -9.42 -26.67
C ARG A 174 -9.56 -9.76 -25.69
N GLU A 175 -8.29 -9.69 -26.10
CA GLU A 175 -7.18 -9.92 -25.17
C GLU A 175 -7.14 -8.84 -24.08
N LEU A 176 -7.31 -7.56 -24.43
CA LEU A 176 -7.45 -6.48 -23.44
C LEU A 176 -8.64 -6.69 -22.51
N ALA A 177 -9.75 -7.21 -23.04
CA ALA A 177 -10.92 -7.53 -22.23
C ALA A 177 -10.59 -8.63 -21.21
N SER A 178 -9.94 -9.70 -21.67
CA SER A 178 -9.56 -10.84 -20.84
C SER A 178 -8.49 -10.49 -19.79
N ASP A 179 -7.50 -9.68 -20.15
CA ASP A 179 -6.46 -9.19 -19.24
C ASP A 179 -7.09 -8.40 -18.10
N ALA A 180 -7.97 -7.44 -18.43
CA ALA A 180 -8.67 -6.64 -17.44
C ALA A 180 -9.62 -7.47 -16.55
N GLU A 181 -10.28 -8.49 -17.09
CA GLU A 181 -11.13 -9.40 -16.31
C GLU A 181 -10.34 -10.24 -15.31
N LYS A 182 -9.13 -10.69 -15.71
CA LYS A 182 -8.24 -11.53 -14.90
C LYS A 182 -7.34 -10.73 -13.95
N ALA A 183 -7.36 -9.39 -14.03
CA ALA A 183 -6.48 -8.54 -13.24
C ALA A 183 -6.72 -8.70 -11.73
N GLU A 184 -5.74 -9.29 -11.04
CA GLU A 184 -5.76 -9.46 -9.59
C GLU A 184 -5.28 -8.18 -8.87
N MET A 185 -6.00 -7.79 -7.82
CA MET A 185 -5.66 -6.61 -7.02
C MET A 185 -4.74 -7.01 -5.86
N ALA A 186 -3.44 -6.78 -6.04
CA ALA A 186 -2.44 -6.96 -4.99
C ALA A 186 -2.06 -5.61 -4.35
N ALA A 187 -1.80 -5.62 -3.04
CA ALA A 187 -1.17 -4.49 -2.37
C ALA A 187 0.32 -4.42 -2.77
N THR A 188 0.86 -3.20 -2.84
CA THR A 188 2.27 -2.97 -3.21
C THR A 188 3.25 -3.28 -2.08
N ASP A 189 2.75 -3.38 -0.84
CA ASP A 189 3.55 -3.66 0.33
C ASP A 189 2.80 -4.56 1.35
N PRO A 190 3.54 -5.32 2.20
CA PRO A 190 2.94 -6.26 3.15
C PRO A 190 2.06 -5.60 4.23
N LEU A 191 2.38 -4.38 4.65
CA LEU A 191 1.64 -3.68 5.70
C LEU A 191 0.27 -3.24 5.17
N THR A 192 0.22 -2.71 3.94
CA THR A 192 -1.04 -2.40 3.25
C THR A 192 -1.86 -3.65 3.00
N ALA A 193 -1.22 -4.78 2.65
CA ALA A 193 -1.92 -6.06 2.54
C ALA A 193 -2.58 -6.46 3.87
N ALA A 194 -1.82 -6.43 4.97
CA ALA A 194 -2.31 -6.79 6.31
C ALA A 194 -3.45 -5.86 6.77
N ALA A 195 -3.28 -4.56 6.57
CA ALA A 195 -4.24 -3.55 7.00
C ALA A 195 -5.53 -3.53 6.18
N THR A 196 -5.48 -3.95 4.90
CA THR A 196 -6.65 -3.98 4.00
C THR A 196 -7.25 -5.38 3.80
N ALA A 197 -6.74 -6.38 4.53
CA ALA A 197 -7.21 -7.77 4.47
C ALA A 197 -8.69 -7.91 4.89
N ALA A 198 -9.13 -7.14 5.89
CA ALA A 198 -10.52 -7.16 6.33
C ALA A 198 -11.43 -6.36 5.38
N THR A 199 -12.65 -6.85 5.17
CA THR A 199 -13.66 -6.21 4.32
C THR A 199 -14.15 -4.87 4.86
N ARG A 200 -14.20 -4.70 6.18
CA ARG A 200 -14.69 -3.47 6.84
C ARG A 200 -13.54 -2.73 7.52
N PRO A 201 -13.47 -1.39 7.38
CA PRO A 201 -12.46 -0.60 8.06
C PRO A 201 -12.72 -0.63 9.57
N SER A 202 -11.66 -0.74 10.36
CA SER A 202 -11.74 -0.64 11.82
C SER A 202 -10.39 -0.31 12.44
N ASN A 203 -10.38 0.08 13.71
CA ASN A 203 -9.14 0.26 14.48
C ASN A 203 -8.27 -1.02 14.52
N ALA A 204 -8.84 -2.20 14.25
CA ALA A 204 -8.09 -3.44 14.12
C ALA A 204 -7.07 -3.39 12.97
N ASP A 205 -7.34 -2.64 11.90
CA ASP A 205 -6.45 -2.53 10.75
C ASP A 205 -5.11 -1.89 11.14
N PHE A 206 -5.16 -0.86 11.99
CA PHE A 206 -3.97 -0.25 12.57
C PHE A 206 -3.15 -1.28 13.37
N PHE A 207 -3.79 -2.10 14.21
CA PHE A 207 -3.07 -3.14 14.95
C PHE A 207 -2.48 -4.22 14.05
N LYS A 208 -3.17 -4.61 12.98
CA LYS A 208 -2.63 -5.55 12.01
C LYS A 208 -1.37 -5.02 11.34
N ALA A 209 -1.41 -3.77 10.87
CA ALA A 209 -0.24 -3.09 10.33
C ALA A 209 0.88 -2.98 11.36
N LEU A 210 0.55 -2.63 12.61
CA LEU A 210 1.52 -2.48 13.69
C LEU A 210 2.18 -3.82 14.04
N PHE A 211 1.40 -4.91 14.12
CA PHE A 211 1.92 -6.24 14.41
C PHE A 211 2.78 -6.77 13.28
N ALA A 212 2.38 -6.56 12.01
CA ALA A 212 3.21 -6.89 10.85
C ALA A 212 4.53 -6.11 10.86
N SER A 213 4.47 -4.81 11.17
CA SER A 213 5.63 -3.93 11.28
C SER A 213 6.60 -4.36 12.38
N ILE A 214 6.08 -4.74 13.56
CA ILE A 214 6.88 -5.29 14.67
C ILE A 214 7.53 -6.61 14.27
N GLU A 215 6.78 -7.49 13.61
CA GLU A 215 7.28 -8.80 13.17
C GLU A 215 8.41 -8.65 12.15
N GLU A 216 8.22 -7.81 11.12
CA GLU A 216 9.22 -7.52 10.09
C GLU A 216 10.50 -6.93 10.68
N ASN A 217 10.39 -6.16 11.77
CA ASN A 217 11.53 -5.56 12.46
C ASN A 217 12.05 -6.41 13.64
N SER A 218 11.56 -7.64 13.80
CA SER A 218 12.06 -8.57 14.82
C SER A 218 13.43 -9.13 14.45
N ALA A 219 14.21 -9.52 15.47
CA ALA A 219 15.49 -10.20 15.26
C ALA A 219 15.36 -11.50 14.45
N GLU A 220 14.18 -12.15 14.43
CA GLU A 220 13.94 -13.34 13.60
C GLU A 220 13.87 -13.00 12.11
N ASN A 221 13.48 -11.76 11.77
CA ASN A 221 13.45 -11.21 10.43
C ASN A 221 14.61 -10.22 10.16
N HIS A 222 15.75 -10.40 10.84
CA HIS A 222 16.95 -9.56 10.71
C HIS A 222 16.77 -8.08 11.11
N GLY A 223 15.72 -7.75 11.86
CA GLY A 223 15.49 -6.41 12.39
C GLY A 223 16.16 -6.14 13.73
N GLN A 224 15.90 -4.97 14.30
CA GLN A 224 16.56 -4.48 15.52
C GLN A 224 15.77 -4.71 16.81
N LEU A 225 14.54 -5.23 16.73
CA LEU A 225 13.76 -5.56 17.91
C LEU A 225 14.23 -6.89 18.51
N PRO A 226 14.37 -6.99 19.85
CA PRO A 226 14.81 -8.23 20.50
C PRO A 226 13.92 -9.42 20.17
N ARG A 227 14.52 -10.61 20.15
CA ARG A 227 13.79 -11.86 19.91
C ARG A 227 12.68 -12.05 20.94
N GLY A 228 11.46 -12.35 20.48
CA GLY A 228 10.31 -12.55 21.35
C GLY A 228 9.78 -11.28 22.01
N PHE A 229 10.19 -10.09 21.53
CA PHE A 229 9.68 -8.81 22.03
C PHE A 229 8.15 -8.75 21.91
N LYS A 230 7.49 -8.55 23.05
CA LYS A 230 6.03 -8.41 23.14
C LYS A 230 5.67 -7.40 24.21
N LEU A 231 4.77 -6.49 23.88
CA LEU A 231 4.16 -5.56 24.84
C LEU A 231 2.86 -6.13 25.42
N THR A 232 2.47 -5.62 26.58
CA THR A 232 1.14 -5.89 27.14
C THR A 232 0.04 -5.33 26.24
N ASP A 233 -1.14 -5.94 26.33
CA ASP A 233 -2.33 -5.49 25.61
C ASP A 233 -2.73 -4.06 26.04
N ARG A 234 -2.47 -3.71 27.31
CA ARG A 234 -2.70 -2.36 27.86
C ARG A 234 -1.78 -1.32 27.24
N THR A 235 -0.49 -1.60 27.17
CA THR A 235 0.49 -0.68 26.56
C THR A 235 0.17 -0.42 25.09
N LEU A 236 -0.19 -1.46 24.34
CA LEU A 236 -0.65 -1.30 22.96
C LEU A 236 -1.92 -0.47 22.84
N ALA A 237 -2.88 -0.63 23.76
CA ALA A 237 -4.09 0.17 23.77
C ALA A 237 -3.79 1.65 24.02
N SER A 238 -2.96 1.97 25.03
CA SER A 238 -2.54 3.35 25.33
C SER A 238 -1.80 4.01 24.16
N LEU A 239 -0.86 3.29 23.54
CA LEU A 239 -0.13 3.76 22.36
C LEU A 239 -1.08 4.03 21.19
N ALA A 240 -2.00 3.12 20.88
CA ALA A 240 -2.97 3.28 19.79
C ALA A 240 -3.91 4.47 20.05
N ASN A 241 -4.46 4.58 21.26
CA ASN A 241 -5.36 5.66 21.66
C ASN A 241 -4.71 7.04 21.46
N CYS A 242 -3.44 7.19 21.83
CA CYS A 242 -2.71 8.45 21.69
C CYS A 242 -2.26 8.70 20.25
N ALA A 243 -1.72 7.69 19.56
CA ALA A 243 -1.21 7.83 18.20
C ALA A 243 -2.32 8.15 17.18
N LEU A 244 -3.48 7.50 17.33
CA LEU A 244 -4.66 7.71 16.49
C LEU A 244 -5.53 8.89 16.95
N ASP A 245 -5.17 9.54 18.07
CA ASP A 245 -5.91 10.64 18.67
C ASP A 245 -7.39 10.32 18.96
N LEU A 246 -7.64 9.13 19.53
CA LEU A 246 -8.99 8.67 19.80
C LEU A 246 -9.62 9.49 20.94
N SER A 247 -10.91 9.83 20.75
CA SER A 247 -11.70 10.55 21.73
C SER A 247 -12.02 9.68 22.96
N PRO A 248 -12.36 10.26 24.12
CA PRO A 248 -12.69 9.50 25.34
C PRO A 248 -13.79 8.45 25.18
N HIS A 249 -14.68 8.61 24.19
CA HIS A 249 -15.78 7.68 23.92
C HIS A 249 -15.39 6.53 22.99
N GLU A 250 -14.22 6.61 22.35
CA GLU A 250 -13.73 5.66 21.35
C GLU A 250 -12.47 4.93 21.82
N LEU A 251 -12.06 5.18 23.07
CA LEU A 251 -10.86 4.57 23.65
C LEU A 251 -10.93 3.06 23.60
N LEU A 252 -9.83 2.49 23.17
CA LEU A 252 -9.60 1.05 23.14
C LEU A 252 -9.09 0.60 24.50
N ASP A 253 -9.57 -0.55 24.95
CA ASP A 253 -9.15 -1.17 26.19
C ASP A 253 -8.25 -2.40 25.95
N GLU A 254 -7.67 -2.90 27.04
CA GLU A 254 -6.85 -4.10 27.06
C GLU A 254 -7.60 -5.31 26.48
N ALA A 255 -8.90 -5.44 26.78
CA ALA A 255 -9.72 -6.55 26.32
C ALA A 255 -9.91 -6.54 24.79
N TYR A 256 -10.04 -5.36 24.18
CA TYR A 256 -10.11 -5.19 22.74
C TYR A 256 -8.83 -5.71 22.07
N VAL A 257 -7.66 -5.25 22.51
CA VAL A 257 -6.36 -5.65 21.94
C VAL A 257 -6.11 -7.15 22.13
N LYS A 258 -6.47 -7.71 23.29
CA LYS A 258 -6.36 -9.14 23.57
C LYS A 258 -7.15 -9.99 22.56
N ARG A 259 -8.41 -9.61 22.28
CA ARG A 259 -9.25 -10.30 21.28
C ARG A 259 -8.63 -10.24 19.88
N LEU A 260 -8.06 -9.09 19.50
CA LEU A 260 -7.38 -8.96 18.21
C LEU A 260 -6.19 -9.91 18.09
N ARG A 261 -5.30 -9.93 19.09
CA ARG A 261 -4.14 -10.83 19.11
C ARG A 261 -4.52 -12.31 19.07
N GLN A 262 -5.60 -12.71 19.76
CA GLN A 262 -6.11 -14.08 19.68
C GLN A 262 -6.59 -14.42 18.26
N ARG A 263 -7.28 -13.48 17.61
CA ARG A 263 -7.77 -13.67 16.24
C ARG A 263 -6.62 -13.80 15.23
N GLU A 264 -5.58 -12.99 15.35
CA GLU A 264 -4.42 -13.07 14.44
C GLU A 264 -3.71 -14.43 14.56
N ARG A 265 -3.54 -14.95 15.78
CA ARG A 265 -2.95 -16.29 15.99
C ARG A 265 -3.78 -17.40 15.35
N ASN A 266 -5.10 -17.35 15.50
CA ASN A 266 -6.00 -18.37 14.99
C ASN A 266 -6.28 -18.25 13.48
N GLY A 267 -5.97 -17.10 12.87
CA GLY A 267 -6.15 -16.85 11.43
C GLY A 267 -4.92 -17.19 10.59
N THR A 268 -3.84 -17.69 11.21
CA THR A 268 -2.60 -18.13 10.53
C THR A 268 -2.52 -19.66 10.39
N GLU A 269 -3.61 -20.38 10.71
CA GLU A 269 -3.84 -21.81 10.41
C GLU A 269 -4.84 -21.96 9.27
#